data_AF-A0A917JX08-F1
#
_entry.id   AF-A0A917JX08-F1
#
_cell.length_a   1.000
_cell.length_b   1.000
_cell.length_c   1.000
_cell.angle_alpha   90.00
_cell.angle_beta   90.00
_cell.angle_gamma   90.00
#
_symmetry.space_group_name_H-M   'P 1'
#
loop_
_entity.id
_entity.type
_entity.pdbx_description
1 polymer ?
#
loop_
_entity_poly.entity_id
_entity_poly.type
_entity_poly.pdbx_seq_one_letter_code
_entity_poly.pdbx_strand_id
1 'polypeptide(L)'
;MTYGSVIYELAEELGEVLTSRNIRCAVAESCTGGSLAGTITSIPGSSEWFDRGYITYSNSSKVQMLGVPGKILRAHGAVSEETARAMAEGVISQSDVHVSAAITGIAGPGGGSQDKPIGTVWIAWAGDMQPTYSQCYHFVGNRPAIRHQAVQTALEGLIKRCNPKLHPKLTKRSKETYFFALYPDENTAEHLHKQAKKLIHSESYPIIPKSKLHLTLAYLGNVPPDFLQEAMRIAALIKAKRFDLKINVMDAWLRSKVLWLGTDSLPEELTNLVLRLNRQLISAGFRPEKSPFTPHVTIARKWDKPVKPQTIQAILWPVEEFCLIKSSTASNTTHYEKVASWPLKLPRASTKL
;
A
#
# COMPACT_ATOMS: atom_id res chain seq x y z
N MET A 1 14.73 21.97 -32.21
CA MET A 1 13.66 21.47 -31.32
C MET A 1 13.45 22.51 -30.24
N THR A 2 12.29 23.13 -30.20
CA THR A 2 11.96 24.15 -29.18
C THR A 2 11.76 23.45 -27.83
N TYR A 3 12.24 24.04 -26.73
CA TYR A 3 12.10 23.49 -25.37
C TYR A 3 10.67 23.04 -24.99
N GLY A 4 9.64 23.62 -25.63
CA GLY A 4 8.25 23.23 -25.45
C GLY A 4 7.90 21.83 -25.97
N SER A 5 8.59 21.31 -27.00
CA SER A 5 8.26 19.99 -27.57
C SER A 5 8.64 18.84 -26.64
N VAL A 6 9.83 18.91 -26.03
CA VAL A 6 10.35 17.83 -25.18
C VAL A 6 9.53 17.62 -23.91
N ILE A 7 9.15 18.70 -23.21
CA ILE A 7 8.33 18.56 -21.98
C ILE A 7 6.90 18.13 -22.29
N TYR A 8 6.39 18.45 -23.48
CA TYR A 8 5.09 17.99 -23.94
C TYR A 8 5.12 16.49 -24.23
N GLU A 9 6.13 16.01 -24.99
CA GLU A 9 6.35 14.58 -25.26
C GLU A 9 6.49 13.76 -23.96
N LEU A 10 7.22 14.27 -22.97
CA LEU A 10 7.33 13.63 -21.64
C LEU A 10 5.99 13.59 -20.90
N ALA A 11 5.16 14.63 -21.02
CA ALA A 11 3.84 14.62 -20.40
C ALA A 11 2.88 13.66 -21.10
N GLU A 12 2.98 13.50 -22.42
CA GLU A 12 2.26 12.45 -23.17
C GLU A 12 2.68 11.06 -22.71
N GLU A 13 3.99 10.78 -22.65
CA GLU A 13 4.52 9.51 -22.16
C GLU A 13 4.05 9.21 -20.74
N LEU A 14 4.08 10.22 -19.85
CA LEU A 14 3.55 10.07 -18.50
C LEU A 14 2.07 9.69 -18.51
N GLY A 15 1.26 10.35 -19.35
CA GLY A 15 -0.16 10.04 -19.51
C GLY A 15 -0.40 8.60 -19.96
N GLU A 16 0.37 8.10 -20.92
CA GLU A 16 0.32 6.70 -21.38
C GLU A 16 0.67 5.71 -20.25
N VAL A 17 1.74 5.99 -19.50
CA VAL A 17 2.20 5.15 -18.39
C VAL A 17 1.15 5.08 -17.28
N LEU A 18 0.56 6.21 -16.90
CA LEU A 18 -0.43 6.26 -15.82
C LEU A 18 -1.77 5.64 -16.23
N THR A 19 -2.23 5.93 -17.46
CA THR A 19 -3.48 5.40 -18.00
C THR A 19 -3.41 3.88 -18.18
N SER A 20 -2.33 3.35 -18.77
CA SER A 20 -2.16 1.90 -18.96
C SER A 20 -2.14 1.10 -17.65
N ARG A 21 -1.80 1.76 -16.54
CA ARG A 21 -1.75 1.19 -15.19
C ARG A 21 -2.97 1.50 -14.34
N ASN A 22 -3.92 2.30 -14.83
CA ASN A 22 -5.08 2.80 -14.10
C ASN A 22 -4.69 3.46 -12.76
N ILE A 23 -3.65 4.30 -12.79
CA ILE A 23 -3.17 5.06 -11.63
C ILE A 23 -3.26 6.56 -11.91
N ARG A 24 -3.32 7.34 -10.83
CA ARG A 24 -3.50 8.79 -10.85
C ARG A 24 -2.33 9.49 -10.17
N CYS A 25 -1.98 10.69 -10.62
CA CYS A 25 -0.93 11.51 -10.03
C CYS A 25 -1.43 12.89 -9.58
N ALA A 26 -0.70 13.50 -8.65
CA ALA A 26 -0.85 14.91 -8.27
C ALA A 26 0.55 15.49 -8.00
N VAL A 27 0.67 16.82 -8.03
CA VAL A 27 1.98 17.50 -7.92
C VAL A 27 1.97 18.63 -6.92
N ALA A 28 3.12 18.91 -6.31
CA ALA A 28 3.35 20.09 -5.46
C ALA A 28 4.48 20.96 -6.03
N GLU A 29 4.20 22.23 -6.21
CA GLU A 29 5.12 23.17 -6.85
C GLU A 29 5.39 24.38 -5.96
N SER A 30 6.66 24.78 -5.91
CA SER A 30 7.08 26.08 -5.37
C SER A 30 7.67 26.92 -6.51
N CYS A 31 8.97 26.79 -6.81
CA CYS A 31 9.66 27.67 -7.76
C CYS A 31 9.17 27.56 -9.22
N THR A 32 8.54 26.45 -9.61
CA THR A 32 7.94 26.26 -10.93
C THR A 32 6.56 26.90 -11.07
N GLY A 33 5.90 27.26 -9.97
CA GLY A 33 4.71 28.12 -9.97
C GLY A 33 3.53 27.63 -10.80
N GLY A 34 3.36 26.31 -10.94
CA GLY A 34 2.26 25.71 -11.70
C GLY A 34 2.65 25.27 -13.10
N SER A 35 3.91 25.42 -13.50
CA SER A 35 4.38 24.98 -14.82
C SER A 35 4.31 23.47 -14.99
N LEU A 36 4.57 22.66 -13.95
CA LEU A 36 4.46 21.20 -14.07
C LEU A 36 2.99 20.78 -14.23
N ALA A 37 2.10 21.28 -13.38
CA ALA A 37 0.66 21.03 -13.50
C ALA A 37 0.14 21.52 -14.87
N GLY A 38 0.54 22.72 -15.30
CA GLY A 38 0.17 23.29 -16.59
C GLY A 38 0.59 22.41 -17.77
N THR A 39 1.84 21.93 -17.79
CA THR A 39 2.34 21.00 -18.80
C THR A 39 1.55 19.69 -18.80
N ILE A 40 1.28 19.11 -17.63
CA ILE A 40 0.45 17.89 -17.51
C ILE A 40 -0.97 18.13 -18.07
N THR A 41 -1.62 19.23 -17.68
CA THR A 41 -2.98 19.55 -18.12
C THR A 41 -3.07 20.01 -19.58
N SER A 42 -1.94 20.24 -20.24
CA SER A 42 -1.91 20.53 -21.67
C SER A 42 -2.16 19.30 -22.54
N ILE A 43 -2.02 18.10 -21.97
CA ILE A 43 -2.27 16.84 -22.65
C ILE A 43 -3.78 16.56 -22.68
N PRO A 44 -4.39 16.34 -23.87
CA PRO A 44 -5.78 15.93 -23.98
C PRO A 44 -6.05 14.64 -23.19
N GLY A 45 -7.16 14.61 -22.44
CA GLY A 45 -7.51 13.45 -21.59
C GLY A 45 -6.76 13.37 -20.26
N SER A 46 -5.95 14.38 -19.91
CA SER A 46 -5.24 14.45 -18.62
C SER A 46 -6.15 14.32 -17.40
N SER A 47 -7.46 14.63 -17.51
CA SER A 47 -8.45 14.45 -16.43
C SER A 47 -8.56 13.00 -15.92
N GLU A 48 -8.23 12.00 -16.75
CA GLU A 48 -8.33 10.60 -16.38
C GLU A 48 -7.24 10.19 -15.38
N TRP A 49 -6.05 10.80 -15.46
CA TRP A 49 -4.85 10.36 -14.75
C TRP A 49 -4.18 11.45 -13.90
N PHE A 50 -4.54 12.71 -14.06
CA PHE A 50 -4.12 13.82 -13.20
C PHE A 50 -5.26 14.25 -12.28
N ASP A 51 -5.00 14.31 -10.97
CA ASP A 51 -6.01 14.68 -9.98
C ASP A 51 -5.98 16.17 -9.64
N ARG A 52 -4.83 16.69 -9.20
CA ARG A 52 -4.67 18.09 -8.79
C ARG A 52 -3.21 18.54 -8.72
N GLY A 53 -3.03 19.87 -8.69
CA GLY A 53 -1.76 20.52 -8.38
C GLY A 53 -1.85 21.41 -7.14
N TYR A 54 -0.80 21.42 -6.33
CA TYR A 54 -0.64 22.30 -5.17
C TYR A 54 0.44 23.34 -5.44
N ILE A 55 0.08 24.62 -5.47
CA ILE A 55 1.06 25.70 -5.60
C ILE A 55 1.38 26.25 -4.22
N THR A 56 2.38 25.67 -3.56
CA THR A 56 2.77 26.02 -2.19
C THR A 56 3.98 26.95 -2.18
N TYR A 57 3.82 28.16 -2.71
CA TYR A 57 4.92 29.09 -2.92
C TYR A 57 5.55 29.59 -1.61
N SER A 58 4.73 29.83 -0.58
CA SER A 58 5.20 30.26 0.75
C SER A 58 5.40 29.07 1.71
N ASN A 59 6.13 29.31 2.80
CA ASN A 59 6.26 28.34 3.89
C ASN A 59 4.91 28.03 4.54
N SER A 60 4.05 29.04 4.71
CA SER A 60 2.70 28.84 5.28
C SER A 60 1.86 27.91 4.42
N SER A 61 1.89 28.07 3.10
CA SER A 61 1.15 27.19 2.18
C SER A 61 1.68 25.75 2.21
N LYS A 62 3.00 25.54 2.34
CA LYS A 62 3.58 24.19 2.49
C LYS A 62 3.04 23.49 3.74
N VAL A 63 2.91 24.21 4.85
CA VAL A 63 2.33 23.68 6.09
C VAL A 63 0.84 23.42 5.93
N GLN A 64 0.09 24.41 5.47
CA GLN A 64 -1.38 24.38 5.44
C GLN A 64 -1.94 23.38 4.42
N MET A 65 -1.34 23.30 3.24
CA MET A 65 -1.89 22.50 2.15
C MET A 65 -1.31 21.08 2.09
N LEU A 66 -0.07 20.89 2.54
CA LEU A 66 0.66 19.62 2.41
C LEU A 66 1.05 19.01 3.76
N GLY A 67 0.73 19.67 4.88
CA GLY A 67 1.08 19.17 6.21
C GLY A 67 2.57 19.14 6.50
N VAL A 68 3.41 19.88 5.75
CA VAL A 68 4.85 19.93 5.97
C VAL A 68 5.12 20.40 7.40
N PRO A 69 5.81 19.61 8.25
CA PRO A 69 6.05 20.01 9.63
C PRO A 69 6.86 21.30 9.71
N GLY A 70 6.36 22.32 10.42
CA GLY A 70 7.05 23.60 10.55
C GLY A 70 8.47 23.50 11.14
N LYS A 71 8.77 22.43 11.90
CA LYS A 71 10.11 22.13 12.40
C LYS A 71 11.11 21.84 11.27
N ILE A 72 10.69 21.18 10.17
CA ILE A 72 11.54 20.90 9.01
C ILE A 72 11.92 22.21 8.32
N LEU A 73 10.94 23.08 8.10
CA LEU A 73 11.16 24.38 7.45
C LEU A 73 12.10 25.28 8.26
N ARG A 74 12.03 25.24 9.60
CA ARG A 74 12.94 26.00 10.47
C ARG A 74 14.36 25.44 10.48
N ALA A 75 14.51 24.12 10.51
CA ALA A 75 15.82 23.48 10.62
C ALA A 75 16.58 23.41 9.28
N HIS A 76 15.89 23.10 8.19
CA HIS A 76 16.52 22.81 6.89
C HIS A 76 16.25 23.89 5.82
N GLY A 77 15.25 24.74 6.06
CA GLY A 77 14.77 25.73 5.09
C GLY A 77 13.89 25.13 3.99
N ALA A 78 13.20 25.99 3.23
CA ALA A 78 12.25 25.59 2.20
C ALA A 78 12.89 24.84 1.02
N VAL A 79 14.17 25.08 0.76
CA VAL A 79 14.95 24.43 -0.31
C VAL A 79 15.91 23.45 0.37
N SER A 80 15.42 22.23 0.54
CA SER A 80 16.09 21.13 1.25
C SER A 80 15.49 19.79 0.82
N GLU A 81 16.23 18.71 1.05
CA GLU A 81 15.75 17.36 0.83
C GLU A 81 14.48 17.09 1.65
N GLU A 82 14.53 17.40 2.94
CA GLU A 82 13.48 17.11 3.91
C GLU A 82 12.19 17.83 3.56
N THR A 83 12.28 19.07 3.07
CA THR A 83 11.10 19.81 2.61
C THR A 83 10.54 19.22 1.32
N ALA A 84 11.37 18.86 0.34
CA ALA A 84 10.89 18.27 -0.91
C ALA A 84 10.19 16.93 -0.66
N ARG A 85 10.78 16.06 0.18
CA ARG A 85 10.18 14.79 0.60
C ARG A 85 8.85 15.00 1.31
N ALA A 86 8.81 15.88 2.31
CA ALA A 86 7.59 16.18 3.06
C ALA A 86 6.50 16.77 2.16
N MET A 87 6.85 17.58 1.15
CA MET A 87 5.90 18.07 0.16
C MET A 87 5.33 16.92 -0.70
N ALA A 88 6.17 16.03 -1.22
CA ALA A 88 5.72 14.91 -2.05
C ALA A 88 4.83 13.93 -1.26
N GLU A 89 5.26 13.55 -0.04
CA GLU A 89 4.48 12.69 0.86
C GLU A 89 3.18 13.38 1.29
N GLY A 90 3.23 14.69 1.51
CA GLY A 90 2.06 15.54 1.74
C GLY A 90 1.03 15.40 0.63
N VAL A 91 1.44 15.47 -0.65
CA VAL A 91 0.53 15.27 -1.79
C VAL A 91 -0.18 13.91 -1.68
N ILE A 92 0.56 12.81 -1.50
CA ILE A 92 -0.03 11.47 -1.36
C ILE A 92 -1.07 11.42 -0.24
N SER A 93 -0.76 12.04 0.91
CA SER A 93 -1.65 12.07 2.07
C SER A 93 -2.94 12.88 1.88
N GLN A 94 -2.94 13.84 0.95
CA GLN A 94 -4.04 14.81 0.78
C GLN A 94 -4.91 14.56 -0.47
N SER A 95 -4.48 13.73 -1.42
CA SER A 95 -5.18 13.59 -2.71
C SER A 95 -5.51 12.16 -3.16
N ASP A 96 -5.34 11.13 -2.31
CA ASP A 96 -5.62 9.71 -2.62
C ASP A 96 -4.94 9.15 -3.90
N VAL A 97 -4.05 9.94 -4.52
CA VAL A 97 -3.32 9.59 -5.74
C VAL A 97 -2.30 8.50 -5.46
N HIS A 98 -1.81 7.88 -6.54
CA HIS A 98 -0.89 6.75 -6.47
C HIS A 98 0.56 7.19 -6.49
N VAL A 99 0.85 8.30 -7.16
CA VAL A 99 2.19 8.84 -7.34
C VAL A 99 2.16 10.36 -7.28
N SER A 100 3.25 10.98 -6.81
CA SER A 100 3.38 12.43 -6.79
C SER A 100 4.79 12.89 -7.06
N ALA A 101 4.92 14.13 -7.51
CA ALA A 101 6.19 14.86 -7.57
C ALA A 101 6.08 16.18 -6.79
N ALA A 102 7.17 16.60 -6.15
CA ALA A 102 7.28 17.88 -5.49
C ALA A 102 8.55 18.63 -5.91
N ILE A 103 8.44 19.93 -6.17
CA ILE A 103 9.56 20.78 -6.60
C ILE A 103 9.70 21.99 -5.65
N THR A 104 10.89 22.16 -5.08
CA THR A 104 11.26 23.34 -4.29
C THR A 104 12.68 23.79 -4.61
N GLY A 105 12.91 25.08 -4.86
CA GLY A 105 14.20 25.55 -5.36
C GLY A 105 14.32 27.05 -5.53
N ILE A 106 15.49 27.47 -6.01
CA ILE A 106 15.88 28.88 -6.18
C ILE A 106 16.08 29.14 -7.67
N ALA A 107 15.04 29.61 -8.35
CA ALA A 107 15.10 29.90 -9.79
C ALA A 107 15.76 31.25 -10.14
N GLY A 108 16.13 32.08 -9.15
CA GLY A 108 16.74 33.39 -9.40
C GLY A 108 15.75 34.48 -9.89
N PRO A 109 16.24 35.71 -10.18
CA PRO A 109 17.64 36.12 -10.12
C PRO A 109 18.14 36.42 -8.70
N GLY A 110 17.27 36.43 -7.68
CA GLY A 110 17.65 36.57 -6.27
C GLY A 110 17.42 35.29 -5.45
N GLY A 111 17.80 35.33 -4.17
CA GLY A 111 17.50 34.27 -3.20
C GLY A 111 18.53 33.14 -3.11
N GLY A 112 19.62 33.20 -3.88
CA GLY A 112 20.76 32.29 -3.74
C GLY A 112 21.69 32.69 -2.59
N SER A 113 22.35 31.70 -2.00
CA SER A 113 23.46 31.87 -1.05
C SER A 113 24.69 31.10 -1.54
N GLN A 114 25.82 31.22 -0.83
CA GLN A 114 27.00 30.39 -1.11
C GLN A 114 26.67 28.89 -1.00
N ASP A 115 25.91 28.49 0.03
CA ASP A 115 25.54 27.08 0.24
C ASP A 115 24.43 26.59 -0.70
N LYS A 116 23.58 27.50 -1.18
CA LYS A 116 22.42 27.20 -2.05
C LYS A 116 22.37 28.21 -3.19
N PRO A 117 23.23 28.10 -4.20
CA PRO A 117 23.27 29.05 -5.31
C PRO A 117 21.97 29.03 -6.12
N ILE A 118 21.76 30.08 -6.92
CA ILE A 118 20.70 30.09 -7.94
C ILE A 118 20.86 28.85 -8.83
N GLY A 119 19.74 28.20 -9.16
CA GLY A 119 19.73 26.91 -9.86
C GLY A 119 19.60 25.71 -8.93
N THR A 120 19.79 25.88 -7.61
CA THR A 120 19.57 24.81 -6.63
C THR A 120 18.09 24.45 -6.54
N VAL A 121 17.74 23.24 -6.96
CA VAL A 121 16.36 22.73 -6.93
C VAL A 121 16.36 21.32 -6.37
N TRP A 122 15.56 21.11 -5.34
CA TRP A 122 15.21 19.78 -4.85
C TRP A 122 13.92 19.30 -5.50
N ILE A 123 13.97 18.08 -6.02
CA ILE A 123 12.82 17.39 -6.56
C ILE A 123 12.65 16.09 -5.80
N ALA A 124 11.42 15.78 -5.38
CA ALA A 124 11.10 14.51 -4.75
C ALA A 124 9.92 13.85 -5.44
N TRP A 125 9.92 12.52 -5.44
CA TRP A 125 8.86 11.68 -5.96
C TRP A 125 8.44 10.68 -4.90
N ALA A 126 7.13 10.53 -4.69
CA ALA A 126 6.57 9.63 -3.69
C ALA A 126 5.47 8.75 -4.32
N GLY A 127 5.12 7.67 -3.61
CA GLY A 127 4.12 6.72 -4.07
C GLY A 127 4.66 5.63 -5.00
N ASP A 128 3.74 4.95 -5.66
CA ASP A 128 3.94 3.74 -6.48
C ASP A 128 4.60 2.57 -5.72
N MET A 129 4.23 2.41 -4.44
CA MET A 129 4.76 1.38 -3.52
C MET A 129 6.29 1.38 -3.40
N GLN A 130 6.92 2.53 -3.59
CA GLN A 130 8.36 2.73 -3.48
C GLN A 130 8.67 3.78 -2.42
N PRO A 131 9.81 3.67 -1.71
CA PRO A 131 10.29 4.72 -0.81
C PRO A 131 10.38 6.06 -1.54
N THR A 132 9.99 7.15 -0.88
CA THR A 132 10.15 8.50 -1.43
C THR A 132 11.60 8.70 -1.85
N TYR A 133 11.79 9.14 -3.09
CA TYR A 133 13.10 9.44 -3.65
C TYR A 133 13.23 10.95 -3.82
N SER A 134 14.40 11.50 -3.53
CA SER A 134 14.69 12.92 -3.61
C SER A 134 16.08 13.14 -4.16
N GLN A 135 16.26 14.19 -4.97
CA GLN A 135 17.56 14.57 -5.49
C GLN A 135 17.68 16.09 -5.61
N CYS A 136 18.89 16.59 -5.31
CA CYS A 136 19.28 17.97 -5.55
C CYS A 136 19.87 18.12 -6.95
N TYR A 137 19.44 19.17 -7.64
CA TYR A 137 19.94 19.54 -8.95
C TYR A 137 20.46 20.99 -8.90
N HIS A 138 21.49 21.25 -9.70
CA HIS A 138 22.04 22.58 -9.92
C HIS A 138 21.84 22.93 -11.39
N PHE A 139 20.67 23.46 -11.71
CA PHE A 139 20.31 23.82 -13.08
C PHE A 139 20.98 25.13 -13.50
N VAL A 140 21.39 25.20 -14.75
CA VAL A 140 22.10 26.36 -15.31
C VAL A 140 21.13 27.20 -16.13
N GLY A 141 21.27 28.52 -16.05
CA GLY A 141 20.56 29.48 -16.89
C GLY A 141 19.74 30.49 -16.10
N ASN A 142 18.89 31.23 -16.81
CA ASN A 142 18.01 32.22 -16.22
C ASN A 142 16.76 31.56 -15.59
N ARG A 143 15.93 32.37 -14.92
CA ARG A 143 14.75 31.89 -14.20
C ARG A 143 13.81 31.00 -15.03
N PRO A 144 13.43 31.36 -16.27
CA PRO A 144 12.67 30.46 -17.13
C PRO A 144 13.38 29.13 -17.43
N ALA A 145 14.68 29.16 -17.76
CA ALA A 145 15.45 27.97 -18.08
C ALA A 145 15.56 26.99 -16.89
N ILE A 146 15.78 27.51 -15.67
CA ILE A 146 15.83 26.69 -14.45
C ILE A 146 14.46 26.04 -14.17
N ARG A 147 13.37 26.81 -14.29
CA ARG A 147 12.01 26.27 -14.12
C ARG A 147 11.69 25.19 -15.14
N HIS A 148 12.08 25.40 -16.40
CA HIS A 148 11.87 24.44 -17.48
C HIS A 148 12.59 23.12 -17.21
N GLN A 149 13.90 23.17 -16.89
CA GLN A 149 14.67 21.99 -16.53
C GLN A 149 14.08 21.25 -15.32
N ALA A 150 13.64 21.99 -14.29
CA ALA A 150 13.00 21.37 -13.13
C ALA A 150 11.68 20.64 -13.48
N VAL A 151 10.87 21.20 -14.37
CA VAL A 151 9.64 20.53 -14.87
C VAL A 151 10.00 19.28 -15.65
N GLN A 152 10.97 19.37 -16.57
CA GLN A 152 11.44 18.24 -17.37
C GLN A 152 11.90 17.09 -16.47
N THR A 153 12.80 17.37 -15.52
CA THR A 153 13.32 16.37 -14.59
C THR A 153 12.22 15.76 -13.73
N ALA A 154 11.25 16.56 -13.28
CA ALA A 154 10.11 16.04 -12.52
C ALA A 154 9.25 15.05 -13.33
N LEU A 155 9.01 15.33 -14.61
CA LEU A 155 8.30 14.41 -15.52
C LEU A 155 9.10 13.13 -15.75
N GLU A 156 10.40 13.24 -16.09
CA GLU A 156 11.30 12.09 -16.26
C GLU A 156 11.31 11.18 -15.03
N GLY A 157 11.36 11.78 -13.83
CA GLY A 157 11.32 11.03 -12.57
C GLY A 157 9.96 10.36 -12.30
N LEU A 158 8.85 10.99 -12.68
CA LEU A 158 7.51 10.37 -12.60
C LEU A 158 7.40 9.19 -13.57
N ILE A 159 7.82 9.37 -14.82
CA ILE A 159 7.85 8.32 -15.84
C ILE A 159 8.70 7.16 -15.34
N LYS A 160 9.95 7.41 -14.92
CA LYS A 160 10.86 6.38 -14.41
C LYS A 160 10.26 5.65 -13.21
N ARG A 161 9.66 6.40 -12.28
CA ARG A 161 9.02 5.83 -11.09
C ARG A 161 7.85 4.93 -11.45
N CYS A 162 7.10 5.26 -12.50
CA CYS A 162 5.93 4.51 -12.92
C CYS A 162 6.19 3.51 -14.06
N ASN A 163 7.37 3.52 -14.68
CA ASN A 163 7.66 2.68 -15.84
C ASN A 163 8.01 1.26 -15.37
N PRO A 164 7.14 0.26 -15.63
CA PRO A 164 7.37 -1.11 -15.18
C PRO A 164 8.64 -1.73 -15.80
N LYS A 165 9.11 -1.26 -16.96
CA LYS A 165 10.33 -1.77 -17.63
C LYS A 165 11.63 -1.26 -16.98
N LEU A 166 11.60 -0.08 -16.36
CA LEU A 166 12.74 0.53 -15.65
C LEU A 166 12.83 0.09 -14.18
N HIS A 167 11.86 -0.72 -13.72
CA HIS A 167 11.92 -1.48 -12.48
C HIS A 167 12.48 -2.88 -12.76
N PRO A 168 13.78 -3.14 -12.56
CA PRO A 168 14.36 -4.47 -12.75
C PRO A 168 13.83 -5.56 -11.78
N LYS A 169 12.69 -5.38 -11.10
CA LYS A 169 12.04 -6.39 -10.23
C LYS A 169 10.49 -6.39 -10.22
N LEU A 170 9.81 -5.87 -11.24
CA LEU A 170 8.34 -6.04 -11.38
C LEU A 170 7.90 -6.66 -12.72
N THR A 171 8.84 -7.05 -13.59
CA THR A 171 8.58 -7.66 -14.91
C THR A 171 8.64 -9.18 -14.88
N LYS A 172 7.69 -9.75 -14.14
CA LYS A 172 6.97 -11.00 -14.39
C LYS A 172 5.89 -10.98 -13.32
N ARG A 173 4.61 -11.14 -13.67
CA ARG A 173 3.59 -11.52 -12.67
C ARG A 173 4.13 -12.75 -11.95
N SER A 174 4.74 -12.57 -10.78
CA SER A 174 5.00 -13.71 -9.92
C SER A 174 3.63 -14.28 -9.62
N LYS A 175 3.43 -15.59 -9.85
CA LYS A 175 2.20 -16.29 -9.43
C LYS A 175 2.10 -16.40 -7.91
N GLU A 176 2.95 -15.68 -7.19
CA GLU A 176 3.09 -15.67 -5.76
C GLU A 176 2.39 -14.44 -5.20
N THR A 177 1.43 -14.71 -4.33
CA THR A 177 0.76 -13.71 -3.52
C THR A 177 1.03 -13.99 -2.05
N TYR A 178 1.00 -12.93 -1.24
CA TYR A 178 1.32 -13.01 0.19
C TYR A 178 0.12 -12.57 1.02
N PHE A 179 -0.04 -13.18 2.18
CA PHE A 179 -1.06 -12.77 3.14
C PHE A 179 -0.67 -13.16 4.56
N PHE A 180 -1.11 -12.36 5.53
CA PHE A 180 -1.05 -12.73 6.94
C PHE A 180 -2.27 -13.55 7.32
N ALA A 181 -2.08 -14.60 8.11
CA ALA A 181 -3.15 -15.49 8.53
C ALA A 181 -2.94 -16.11 9.92
N LEU A 182 -4.02 -16.70 10.43
CA LEU A 182 -4.02 -17.64 11.54
C LEU A 182 -4.21 -19.05 10.97
N TYR A 183 -3.38 -20.00 11.40
CA TYR A 183 -3.50 -21.42 11.06
C TYR A 183 -3.95 -22.21 12.28
N PRO A 184 -4.96 -23.08 12.13
CA PRO A 184 -5.41 -23.93 13.22
C PRO A 184 -4.33 -24.95 13.57
N ASP A 185 -4.28 -25.34 14.85
CA ASP A 185 -3.57 -26.55 15.26
C ASP A 185 -4.23 -27.80 14.67
N GLU A 186 -3.56 -28.95 14.75
CA GLU A 186 -4.05 -30.19 14.11
C GLU A 186 -5.44 -30.59 14.63
N ASN A 187 -5.69 -30.42 15.94
CA ASN A 187 -6.97 -30.76 16.56
C ASN A 187 -8.11 -29.86 16.05
N THR A 188 -7.88 -28.55 15.97
CA THR A 188 -8.84 -27.58 15.45
C THR A 188 -9.07 -27.81 13.95
N ALA A 189 -8.01 -28.06 13.18
CA ALA A 189 -8.11 -28.34 11.76
C ALA A 189 -8.95 -29.60 11.47
N GLU A 190 -8.77 -30.66 12.27
CA GLU A 190 -9.58 -31.88 12.20
C GLU A 190 -11.06 -31.59 12.49
N HIS A 191 -11.36 -30.83 13.54
CA HIS A 191 -12.73 -30.44 13.87
C HIS A 191 -13.40 -29.61 12.77
N LEU A 192 -12.70 -28.59 12.24
CA LEU A 192 -13.20 -27.75 11.15
C LEU A 192 -13.46 -28.58 9.88
N HIS A 193 -12.54 -29.48 9.53
CA HIS A 193 -12.69 -30.32 8.34
C HIS A 193 -13.79 -31.38 8.51
N LYS A 194 -13.95 -31.95 9.71
CA LYS A 194 -15.06 -32.84 10.04
C LYS A 194 -16.41 -32.11 9.93
N GLN A 195 -16.51 -30.86 10.39
CA GLN A 195 -17.73 -30.07 10.17
C GLN A 195 -17.97 -29.81 8.68
N ALA A 196 -16.94 -29.46 7.90
CA ALA A 196 -17.07 -29.28 6.45
C ALA A 196 -17.64 -30.54 5.77
N LYS A 197 -17.12 -31.73 6.10
CA LYS A 197 -17.63 -33.01 5.57
C LYS A 197 -19.07 -33.33 6.00
N LYS A 198 -19.50 -32.89 7.18
CA LYS A 198 -20.89 -33.04 7.62
C LYS A 198 -21.85 -32.13 6.87
N LEU A 199 -21.38 -30.96 6.42
CA LEU A 199 -22.20 -29.95 5.75
C LEU A 199 -22.23 -30.13 4.24
N ILE A 200 -21.21 -30.75 3.66
CA ILE A 200 -21.01 -30.85 2.22
C ILE A 200 -21.11 -32.31 1.79
N HIS A 201 -22.23 -32.64 1.14
CA HIS A 201 -22.51 -34.00 0.67
C HIS A 201 -22.29 -34.19 -0.84
N SER A 202 -21.92 -33.14 -1.57
CA SER A 202 -21.79 -33.15 -3.03
C SER A 202 -20.34 -32.94 -3.46
N GLU A 203 -19.86 -33.78 -4.37
CA GLU A 203 -18.53 -33.64 -4.99
C GLU A 203 -18.38 -32.37 -5.84
N SER A 204 -19.49 -31.73 -6.21
CA SER A 204 -19.50 -30.45 -6.94
C SER A 204 -18.93 -29.28 -6.11
N TYR A 205 -18.79 -29.45 -4.79
CA TYR A 205 -18.25 -28.45 -3.88
C TYR A 205 -16.95 -28.96 -3.24
N PRO A 206 -15.77 -28.67 -3.85
CA PRO A 206 -14.49 -29.09 -3.31
C PRO A 206 -14.27 -28.57 -1.89
N ILE A 207 -14.15 -29.49 -0.95
CA ILE A 207 -13.81 -29.21 0.46
C ILE A 207 -12.36 -28.76 0.54
N ILE A 208 -12.09 -27.73 1.33
CA ILE A 208 -10.72 -27.27 1.58
C ILE A 208 -9.95 -28.32 2.41
N PRO A 209 -8.76 -28.76 1.96
CA PRO A 209 -7.91 -29.67 2.74
C PRO A 209 -7.52 -29.07 4.09
N LYS A 210 -7.35 -29.92 5.12
CA LYS A 210 -6.93 -29.49 6.48
C LYS A 210 -5.74 -28.54 6.46
N SER A 211 -4.71 -28.88 5.69
CA SER A 211 -3.47 -28.10 5.55
C SER A 211 -3.64 -26.71 4.92
N LYS A 212 -4.82 -26.41 4.35
CA LYS A 212 -5.16 -25.13 3.74
C LYS A 212 -6.23 -24.35 4.49
N LEU A 213 -6.77 -24.88 5.59
CA LEU A 213 -7.70 -24.14 6.44
C LEU A 213 -6.94 -23.03 7.16
N HIS A 214 -7.42 -21.81 7.04
CA HIS A 214 -6.83 -20.63 7.68
C HIS A 214 -7.86 -19.52 7.80
N LEU A 215 -7.57 -18.53 8.66
CA LEU A 215 -8.27 -17.25 8.74
C LEU A 215 -7.32 -16.15 8.30
N THR A 216 -7.67 -15.41 7.25
CA THR A 216 -6.83 -14.33 6.70
C THR A 216 -6.97 -13.06 7.53
N LEU A 217 -5.84 -12.49 7.98
CA LEU A 217 -5.76 -11.23 8.72
C LEU A 217 -5.57 -10.02 7.79
N ALA A 218 -4.73 -10.17 6.75
CA ALA A 218 -4.47 -9.14 5.75
C ALA A 218 -3.96 -9.79 4.46
N TYR A 219 -4.61 -9.53 3.33
CA TYR A 219 -4.17 -10.01 2.02
C TYR A 219 -3.26 -8.97 1.35
N LEU A 220 -1.98 -9.27 1.21
CA LEU A 220 -1.01 -8.35 0.60
C LEU A 220 -1.00 -8.44 -0.93
N GLY A 221 -1.40 -9.58 -1.48
CA GLY A 221 -1.34 -9.82 -2.92
C GLY A 221 0.11 -10.01 -3.38
N ASN A 222 0.39 -9.62 -4.63
CA ASN A 222 1.75 -9.60 -5.13
C ASN A 222 2.44 -8.31 -4.67
N VAL A 223 3.51 -8.42 -3.89
CA VAL A 223 4.24 -7.28 -3.34
C VAL A 223 5.72 -7.35 -3.70
N PRO A 224 6.42 -6.19 -3.86
CA PRO A 224 7.85 -6.16 -4.08
C PRO A 224 8.62 -6.85 -2.92
N PRO A 225 9.78 -7.48 -3.18
CA PRO A 225 10.60 -8.10 -2.14
C PRO A 225 10.97 -7.17 -0.98
N ASP A 226 11.18 -5.88 -1.25
CA ASP A 226 11.53 -4.90 -0.21
C ASP A 226 10.34 -4.59 0.71
N PHE A 227 9.13 -4.50 0.15
CA PHE A 227 7.91 -4.37 0.95
C PHE A 227 7.65 -5.66 1.77
N LEU A 228 7.95 -6.83 1.20
CA LEU A 228 7.82 -8.10 1.93
C LEU A 228 8.75 -8.13 3.17
N GLN A 229 9.99 -7.68 3.02
CA GLN A 229 10.94 -7.54 4.14
C GLN A 229 10.41 -6.56 5.19
N GLU A 230 9.88 -5.42 4.77
CA GLU A 230 9.29 -4.44 5.69
C GLU A 230 8.04 -4.97 6.40
N ALA A 231 7.18 -5.71 5.71
CA ALA A 231 6.01 -6.36 6.29
C ALA A 231 6.41 -7.39 7.36
N MET A 232 7.47 -8.17 7.13
CA MET A 232 8.02 -9.08 8.13
C MET A 232 8.58 -8.33 9.34
N ARG A 233 9.26 -7.20 9.14
CA ARG A 233 9.77 -6.34 10.21
C ARG A 233 8.64 -5.75 11.05
N ILE A 234 7.58 -5.27 10.41
CA ILE A 234 6.35 -4.78 11.06
C ILE A 234 5.74 -5.89 11.91
N ALA A 235 5.55 -7.08 11.33
CA ALA A 235 4.97 -8.21 12.04
C ALA A 235 5.79 -8.60 13.29
N ALA A 236 7.12 -8.55 13.22
CA ALA A 236 8.00 -8.80 14.36
C ALA A 236 7.83 -7.79 15.52
N LEU A 237 7.35 -6.58 15.24
CA LEU A 237 7.11 -5.54 16.24
C LEU A 237 5.72 -5.62 16.90
N ILE A 238 4.81 -6.41 16.34
CA ILE A 238 3.45 -6.52 16.85
C ILE A 238 3.44 -7.30 18.16
N LYS A 239 2.95 -6.65 19.22
CA LYS A 239 2.66 -7.28 20.51
C LYS A 239 1.17 -7.54 20.61
N ALA A 240 0.77 -8.81 20.54
CA ALA A 240 -0.60 -9.28 20.74
C ALA A 240 -0.62 -10.45 21.74
N LYS A 241 -1.76 -10.62 22.41
CA LYS A 241 -1.98 -11.70 23.39
C LYS A 241 -2.57 -12.92 22.70
N ARG A 242 -2.35 -14.11 23.26
CA ARG A 242 -3.08 -15.34 22.89
C ARG A 242 -4.56 -15.19 23.24
N PHE A 243 -5.42 -15.84 22.46
CA PHE A 243 -6.87 -15.83 22.66
C PHE A 243 -7.50 -17.10 22.09
N ASP A 244 -8.68 -17.46 22.61
CA ASP A 244 -9.50 -18.54 22.04
C ASP A 244 -10.51 -17.94 21.07
N LEU A 245 -10.48 -18.41 19.82
CA LEU A 245 -11.44 -18.04 18.80
C LEU A 245 -12.56 -19.08 18.75
N LYS A 246 -13.78 -18.66 19.09
CA LYS A 246 -14.98 -19.51 18.98
C LYS A 246 -15.49 -19.47 17.53
N ILE A 247 -15.43 -20.59 16.82
CA ILE A 247 -16.04 -20.76 15.50
C ILE A 247 -17.39 -21.44 15.66
N ASN A 248 -18.48 -20.71 15.40
CA ASN A 248 -19.84 -21.19 15.62
C ASN A 248 -20.88 -20.65 14.62
N VAL A 249 -20.45 -19.88 13.61
CA VAL A 249 -21.31 -19.38 12.54
C VAL A 249 -20.94 -20.07 11.24
N MET A 250 -21.94 -20.45 10.45
CA MET A 250 -21.78 -20.86 9.07
C MET A 250 -22.56 -19.90 8.17
N ASP A 251 -21.94 -19.48 7.08
CA ASP A 251 -22.57 -18.64 6.06
C ASP A 251 -21.83 -18.79 4.70
N ALA A 252 -22.34 -18.16 3.65
CA ALA A 252 -21.80 -18.25 2.31
C ALA A 252 -21.70 -16.89 1.60
N TRP A 253 -20.67 -16.74 0.78
CA TRP A 253 -20.54 -15.63 -0.16
C TRP A 253 -20.76 -16.12 -1.58
N LEU A 254 -21.94 -15.80 -2.13
CA LEU A 254 -22.33 -16.24 -3.48
C LEU A 254 -21.49 -15.60 -4.58
N ARG A 255 -21.08 -14.32 -4.40
CA ARG A 255 -20.26 -13.61 -5.39
C ARG A 255 -18.87 -14.23 -5.55
N SER A 256 -18.23 -14.61 -4.45
CA SER A 256 -16.92 -15.27 -4.45
C SER A 256 -17.00 -16.80 -4.49
N LYS A 257 -18.21 -17.35 -4.45
CA LYS A 257 -18.52 -18.79 -4.46
C LYS A 257 -17.85 -19.58 -3.33
N VAL A 258 -17.96 -19.06 -2.11
CA VAL A 258 -17.29 -19.59 -0.91
C VAL A 258 -18.32 -19.94 0.16
N LEU A 259 -18.20 -21.14 0.73
CA LEU A 259 -18.83 -21.52 1.99
C LEU A 259 -17.79 -21.38 3.10
N TRP A 260 -18.15 -20.71 4.20
CA TRP A 260 -17.21 -20.40 5.27
C TRP A 260 -17.80 -20.62 6.67
N LEU A 261 -16.90 -20.86 7.62
CA LEU A 261 -17.19 -20.89 9.05
C LEU A 261 -16.55 -19.67 9.72
N GLY A 262 -17.25 -19.03 10.64
CA GLY A 262 -16.77 -17.84 11.33
C GLY A 262 -17.27 -17.76 12.77
N THR A 263 -17.26 -16.56 13.32
CA THR A 263 -17.65 -16.30 14.71
C THR A 263 -18.76 -15.26 14.79
N ASP A 264 -19.67 -15.43 15.74
CA ASP A 264 -20.65 -14.40 16.13
C ASP A 264 -20.08 -13.43 17.19
N SER A 265 -18.90 -13.71 17.73
CA SER A 265 -18.29 -12.96 18.82
C SER A 265 -16.80 -12.78 18.54
N LEU A 266 -16.44 -11.55 18.18
CA LEU A 266 -15.06 -11.15 17.89
C LEU A 266 -14.29 -10.90 19.19
N PRO A 267 -13.24 -11.68 19.50
CA PRO A 267 -12.38 -11.41 20.66
C PRO A 267 -11.67 -10.05 20.50
N GLU A 268 -11.49 -9.32 21.60
CA GLU A 268 -10.80 -8.03 21.59
C GLU A 268 -9.35 -8.18 21.09
N GLU A 269 -8.71 -9.29 21.44
CA GLU A 269 -7.35 -9.62 21.02
C GLU A 269 -7.22 -9.76 19.49
N LEU A 270 -8.18 -10.42 18.83
CA LEU A 270 -8.19 -10.55 17.37
C LEU A 270 -8.38 -9.19 16.70
N THR A 271 -9.34 -8.40 17.20
CA THR A 271 -9.60 -7.03 16.71
C THR A 271 -8.34 -6.17 16.84
N ASN A 272 -7.70 -6.19 18.01
CA ASN A 272 -6.48 -5.44 18.28
C ASN A 272 -5.30 -5.90 17.39
N LEU A 273 -5.17 -7.21 17.14
CA LEU A 273 -4.15 -7.76 16.25
C LEU A 273 -4.34 -7.23 14.81
N VAL A 274 -5.55 -7.36 14.26
CA VAL A 274 -5.87 -6.93 12.89
C VAL A 274 -5.69 -5.42 12.72
N LEU A 275 -6.17 -4.61 13.68
CA LEU A 275 -6.04 -3.16 13.63
C LEU A 275 -4.57 -2.71 13.69
N ARG A 276 -3.77 -3.29 14.58
CA ARG A 276 -2.35 -2.94 14.71
C ARG A 276 -1.56 -3.33 13.47
N LEU A 277 -1.78 -4.54 12.96
CA LEU A 277 -1.15 -5.04 11.74
C LEU A 277 -1.47 -4.13 10.56
N ASN A 278 -2.76 -3.91 10.28
CA ASN A 278 -3.19 -3.09 9.13
C ASN A 278 -2.70 -1.65 9.26
N ARG A 279 -2.79 -1.02 10.44
CA ARG A 279 -2.32 0.36 10.62
C ARG A 279 -0.83 0.52 10.30
N GLN A 280 0.02 -0.41 10.75
CA GLN A 280 1.45 -0.34 10.49
C GLN A 280 1.78 -0.65 9.02
N LEU A 281 1.11 -1.64 8.43
CA LEU A 281 1.25 -1.92 7.00
C LEU A 281 0.84 -0.69 6.16
N ILE A 282 -0.26 -0.02 6.50
CA ILE A 282 -0.72 1.20 5.82
C ILE A 282 0.33 2.30 5.92
N SER A 283 0.92 2.50 7.10
CA SER A 283 2.00 3.48 7.27
C SER A 283 3.26 3.16 6.46
N ALA A 284 3.46 1.91 6.06
CA ALA A 284 4.52 1.46 5.16
C ALA A 284 4.11 1.42 3.68
N GLY A 285 2.94 1.97 3.34
CA GLY A 285 2.46 2.08 1.96
C GLY A 285 1.52 0.97 1.49
N PHE A 286 1.08 0.08 2.36
CA PHE A 286 0.03 -0.90 2.05
C PHE A 286 -1.34 -0.22 1.88
N ARG A 287 -2.12 -0.64 0.88
CA ARG A 287 -3.51 -0.24 0.73
C ARG A 287 -4.41 -1.48 0.87
N PRO A 288 -5.06 -1.70 2.02
CA PRO A 288 -5.97 -2.83 2.18
C PRO A 288 -7.21 -2.68 1.29
N GLU A 289 -7.88 -3.80 1.03
CA GLU A 289 -9.21 -3.77 0.41
C GLU A 289 -10.20 -3.02 1.30
N LYS A 290 -11.12 -2.26 0.70
CA LYS A 290 -12.11 -1.43 1.41
C LYS A 290 -13.20 -2.23 2.15
N SER A 291 -13.15 -3.55 2.08
CA SER A 291 -14.16 -4.44 2.68
C SER A 291 -14.00 -4.52 4.20
N PRO A 292 -15.11 -4.53 4.96
CA PRO A 292 -15.05 -4.81 6.39
C PRO A 292 -14.33 -6.14 6.67
N PHE A 293 -13.56 -6.19 7.75
CA PHE A 293 -12.93 -7.42 8.18
C PHE A 293 -13.97 -8.39 8.73
N THR A 294 -14.17 -9.51 8.03
CA THR A 294 -15.01 -10.61 8.49
C THR A 294 -14.12 -11.81 8.83
N PRO A 295 -13.98 -12.20 10.11
CA PRO A 295 -13.19 -13.37 10.51
C PRO A 295 -13.87 -14.66 10.03
N HIS A 296 -13.25 -15.33 9.07
CA HIS A 296 -13.82 -16.54 8.48
C HIS A 296 -12.73 -17.53 8.05
N VAL A 297 -13.10 -18.80 8.03
CA VAL A 297 -12.35 -19.92 7.47
C VAL A 297 -13.13 -20.45 6.29
N THR A 298 -12.55 -20.40 5.09
CA THR A 298 -13.16 -21.00 3.91
C THR A 298 -13.11 -22.52 4.02
N ILE A 299 -14.27 -23.18 4.00
CA ILE A 299 -14.39 -24.65 4.09
C ILE A 299 -14.73 -25.31 2.75
N ALA A 300 -15.32 -24.57 1.80
CA ALA A 300 -15.49 -25.02 0.42
C ALA A 300 -15.47 -23.87 -0.59
N ARG A 301 -15.12 -24.22 -1.83
CA ARG A 301 -15.16 -23.33 -3.00
C ARG A 301 -16.16 -23.83 -4.04
N LYS A 302 -16.41 -23.02 -5.08
CA LYS A 302 -17.43 -23.25 -6.11
C LYS A 302 -18.85 -23.33 -5.54
N TRP A 303 -19.06 -22.82 -4.34
CA TRP A 303 -20.34 -22.85 -3.66
C TRP A 303 -21.28 -21.82 -4.27
N ASP A 304 -22.39 -22.25 -4.84
CA ASP A 304 -23.36 -21.39 -5.54
C ASP A 304 -24.77 -21.44 -4.93
N LYS A 305 -24.94 -22.17 -3.82
CA LYS A 305 -26.22 -22.30 -3.11
C LYS A 305 -26.37 -21.25 -2.02
N PRO A 306 -27.52 -20.57 -1.90
CA PRO A 306 -27.78 -19.69 -0.77
C PRO A 306 -27.76 -20.49 0.54
N VAL A 307 -27.10 -19.95 1.54
CA VAL A 307 -27.10 -20.45 2.92
C VAL A 307 -27.63 -19.32 3.78
N LYS A 308 -28.59 -19.61 4.65
CA LYS A 308 -28.95 -18.67 5.71
C LYS A 308 -27.90 -18.78 6.80
N PRO A 309 -27.42 -17.68 7.40
CA PRO A 309 -26.52 -17.74 8.55
C PRO A 309 -27.09 -18.68 9.62
N GLN A 310 -26.31 -19.69 10.00
CA GLN A 310 -26.72 -20.73 10.94
C GLN A 310 -25.68 -20.90 12.02
N THR A 311 -26.16 -21.13 13.25
CA THR A 311 -25.32 -21.50 14.37
C THR A 311 -24.97 -22.98 14.28
N ILE A 312 -23.69 -23.30 14.40
CA ILE A 312 -23.19 -24.68 14.48
C ILE A 312 -22.69 -24.99 15.89
N GLN A 313 -22.41 -26.26 16.16
CA GLN A 313 -21.68 -26.64 17.37
C GLN A 313 -20.33 -25.93 17.41
N ALA A 314 -20.07 -25.18 18.49
CA ALA A 314 -18.89 -24.36 18.62
C ALA A 314 -17.60 -25.19 18.57
N ILE A 315 -16.65 -24.75 17.76
CA ILE A 315 -15.26 -25.21 17.76
C ILE A 315 -14.44 -24.12 18.44
N LEU A 316 -13.74 -24.49 19.52
CA LEU A 316 -12.78 -23.59 20.17
C LEU A 316 -11.42 -23.76 19.52
N TRP A 317 -10.86 -22.65 19.05
CA TRP A 317 -9.55 -22.59 18.41
C TRP A 317 -8.60 -21.75 19.27
N PRO A 318 -7.64 -22.36 19.99
CA PRO A 318 -6.60 -21.63 20.69
C PRO A 318 -5.62 -21.00 19.69
N VAL A 319 -5.58 -19.67 19.65
CA VAL A 319 -4.70 -18.92 18.73
C VAL A 319 -3.42 -18.53 19.45
N GLU A 320 -2.31 -19.12 19.01
CA GLU A 320 -0.99 -18.93 19.65
C GLU A 320 0.02 -18.15 18.82
N GLU A 321 -0.16 -18.08 17.51
CA GLU A 321 0.72 -17.37 16.59
C GLU A 321 -0.08 -16.82 15.39
N PHE A 322 0.51 -15.87 14.68
CA PHE A 322 0.10 -15.51 13.33
C PHE A 322 1.28 -15.65 12.38
N CYS A 323 1.00 -15.87 11.10
CA CYS A 323 2.02 -16.18 10.11
C CYS A 323 1.86 -15.38 8.83
N LEU A 324 2.96 -15.25 8.10
CA LEU A 324 2.99 -14.74 6.73
C LEU A 324 3.08 -15.94 5.79
N ILE A 325 2.13 -16.02 4.88
CA ILE A 325 2.00 -17.12 3.92
C ILE A 325 2.32 -16.62 2.53
N LYS A 326 3.07 -17.44 1.80
CA LYS A 326 3.26 -17.34 0.36
C LYS A 326 2.32 -18.33 -0.33
N SER A 327 1.52 -17.82 -1.26
CA SER A 327 0.60 -18.59 -2.09
C SER A 327 1.11 -18.62 -3.52
N SER A 328 1.58 -19.77 -3.98
CA SER A 328 2.02 -19.97 -5.36
C SER A 328 1.04 -20.86 -6.13
N THR A 329 0.73 -20.51 -7.38
CA THR A 329 -0.12 -21.35 -8.24
C THR A 329 0.72 -22.05 -9.30
N ALA A 330 0.80 -23.37 -9.24
CA ALA A 330 1.46 -24.21 -10.24
C ALA A 330 0.45 -25.25 -10.74
N SER A 331 0.32 -25.40 -12.06
CA SER A 331 -0.52 -26.43 -12.69
C SER A 331 -1.93 -26.58 -12.08
N ASN A 332 -2.67 -25.48 -11.99
CA ASN A 332 -4.02 -25.38 -11.38
C ASN A 332 -4.13 -25.73 -9.88
N THR A 333 -3.02 -25.96 -9.19
CA THR A 333 -3.00 -26.21 -7.75
C THR A 333 -2.31 -25.08 -7.00
N THR A 334 -3.00 -24.52 -6.01
CA THR A 334 -2.44 -23.51 -5.11
C THR A 334 -1.66 -24.18 -3.99
N HIS A 335 -0.41 -23.77 -3.80
CA HIS A 335 0.47 -24.21 -2.71
C HIS A 335 0.64 -23.08 -1.71
N TYR A 336 0.57 -23.41 -0.42
CA TYR A 336 0.79 -22.47 0.67
C TYR A 336 2.07 -22.84 1.40
N GLU A 337 2.96 -21.87 1.54
CA GLU A 337 4.24 -21.98 2.23
C GLU A 337 4.27 -20.95 3.35
N LYS A 338 4.58 -21.41 4.57
CA LYS A 338 4.76 -20.51 5.72
C LYS A 338 6.14 -19.85 5.61
N VAL A 339 6.15 -18.55 5.32
CA VAL A 339 7.39 -17.76 5.18
C VAL A 339 7.98 -17.43 6.55
N ALA A 340 7.13 -17.02 7.48
CA ALA A 340 7.50 -16.69 8.85
C ALA A 340 6.29 -16.81 9.79
N SER A 341 6.53 -17.02 11.08
CA SER A 341 5.52 -16.91 12.12
C SER A 341 5.99 -16.09 13.31
N TRP A 342 5.02 -15.51 14.02
CA TRP A 342 5.25 -14.67 15.19
C TRP A 342 4.35 -15.12 16.34
N PRO A 343 4.93 -15.50 17.50
CA PRO A 343 4.16 -15.99 18.62
C PRO A 343 3.39 -14.85 19.31
N LEU A 344 2.15 -15.16 19.69
CA LEU A 344 1.33 -14.34 20.56
C LEU A 344 1.74 -14.57 22.02
N LYS A 345 1.74 -13.50 22.80
CA LYS A 345 2.19 -13.54 24.20
C LYS A 345 1.13 -14.18 25.09
N LEU A 346 1.57 -14.97 26.06
CA LEU A 346 0.70 -15.44 27.14
C LEU A 346 0.04 -14.23 27.84
N PRO A 347 -1.24 -14.33 28.23
CA PRO A 347 -1.84 -13.37 29.14
C PRO A 347 -0.97 -13.26 30.40
N ARG A 348 -0.69 -12.05 30.88
CA ARG A 348 -0.06 -11.91 32.21
C ARG A 348 -0.99 -12.59 33.21
N ALA A 349 -0.48 -13.53 34.00
CA ALA A 349 -1.23 -14.09 35.11
C ALA A 349 -1.74 -12.92 35.96
N SER A 350 -3.06 -12.87 36.19
CA SER A 350 -3.62 -11.95 37.16
C SER A 350 -3.07 -12.35 38.52
N THR A 351 -2.14 -11.57 39.04
CA THR A 351 -1.91 -11.48 40.48
C THR A 351 -3.22 -11.00 41.08
N LYS A 352 -4.09 -11.94 41.48
CA LYS A 352 -5.14 -11.67 42.46
C LYS A 352 -4.41 -11.33 43.76
N LEU A 353 -4.50 -10.07 44.17
CA LEU A 353 -4.40 -9.68 45.57
C LEU A 353 -5.81 -9.62 46.14
#